data_AF-A0A1G3RPW3-F1
#
_entry.id   AF-A0A1G3RPW3-F1
#
_cell.length_a   1.000
_cell.length_b   1.000
_cell.length_c   1.000
_cell.angle_alpha   90.00
_cell.angle_beta   90.00
_cell.angle_gamma   90.00
#
_symmetry.space_group_name_H-M   'P 1'
#
loop_
_entity.id
_entity.type
_entity.pdbx_description
1 polymer ?
#
loop_
_entity_poly.entity_id
_entity_poly.type
_entity_poly.pdbx_seq_one_letter_code
_entity_poly.pdbx_strand_id
1 'polypeptide(L)'
;MLAVPVRNGERNTMKGLIKPLLILAVLAGALYALNPTKDDFVTYYQNKVESASAGKASGAVGAVVSGVARLAGGASASLFSRDDRLFFSVYNLGPASNPSDQYLGVAKFFIKTK
;
A
#
# COMPACT_ATOMS: atom_id res chain seq x y z
N MET A 1 -35.43 -3.51 -54.20
CA MET A 1 -34.95 -3.87 -52.85
C MET A 1 -33.77 -2.97 -52.52
N LEU A 2 -33.93 -2.04 -51.57
CA LEU A 2 -32.87 -1.11 -51.15
C LEU A 2 -31.94 -1.82 -50.15
N ALA A 3 -30.67 -1.97 -50.51
CA ALA A 3 -29.64 -2.49 -49.60
C ALA A 3 -29.32 -1.40 -48.56
N VAL A 4 -29.61 -1.68 -47.29
CA VAL A 4 -29.22 -0.81 -46.17
C VAL A 4 -27.74 -1.05 -45.86
N PRO A 5 -26.86 -0.03 -45.94
CA PRO A 5 -25.46 -0.21 -45.59
C PRO A 5 -25.31 -0.39 -44.07
N VAL A 6 -24.76 -1.52 -43.65
CA VAL A 6 -24.35 -1.76 -42.26
C VAL A 6 -23.23 -0.79 -41.91
N ARG A 7 -23.47 0.08 -40.91
CA ARG A 7 -22.52 1.10 -40.44
C ARG A 7 -21.24 0.44 -39.90
N ASN A 8 -20.17 0.53 -40.69
CA ASN A 8 -18.81 0.08 -40.30
C ASN A 8 -18.16 0.90 -39.14
N GLY A 9 -18.86 1.90 -38.59
CA GLY A 9 -18.32 2.81 -37.56
C GLY A 9 -18.09 2.16 -36.19
N GLU A 10 -18.95 1.24 -35.74
CA GLU A 10 -18.90 0.68 -34.38
C GLU A 10 -17.66 -0.21 -34.12
N ARG A 11 -17.16 -0.91 -35.16
CA ARG A 11 -16.01 -1.82 -35.01
C ARG A 11 -14.69 -1.07 -34.76
N ASN A 12 -14.55 0.16 -35.24
CA ASN A 12 -13.34 0.96 -35.03
C ASN A 12 -13.31 1.56 -33.61
N THR A 13 -14.47 1.94 -33.07
CA THR A 13 -14.63 2.45 -31.70
C THR A 13 -14.31 1.39 -30.66
N MET A 14 -14.82 0.16 -30.83
CA MET A 14 -14.52 -0.96 -29.93
C MET A 14 -13.02 -1.32 -29.91
N LYS A 15 -12.37 -1.36 -31.08
CA LYS A 15 -10.92 -1.58 -31.18
C LYS A 15 -10.10 -0.45 -30.56
N GLY A 16 -10.60 0.78 -30.61
CA GLY A 16 -9.99 1.94 -29.96
C GLY A 16 -10.06 1.88 -28.43
N LEU A 17 -11.12 1.31 -27.86
CA LEU A 17 -11.32 1.17 -26.41
C LEU A 17 -10.56 -0.01 -25.78
N ILE A 18 -10.18 -1.02 -26.56
CA ILE A 18 -9.42 -2.17 -26.06
C ILE A 18 -8.06 -1.75 -25.49
N LYS A 19 -7.35 -0.83 -26.15
CA LYS A 19 -6.03 -0.36 -25.71
C LYS A 19 -6.05 0.34 -24.35
N PRO A 20 -6.89 1.37 -24.10
CA PRO A 20 -6.96 2.00 -22.79
C PRO A 20 -7.46 1.04 -21.70
N LEU A 21 -8.39 0.13 -22.03
CA LEU A 21 -8.83 -0.91 -21.08
C LEU A 21 -7.69 -1.86 -20.68
N LEU A 22 -6.85 -2.28 -21.64
CA LEU A 22 -5.65 -3.07 -21.36
C LEU A 22 -4.67 -2.33 -20.45
N ILE A 23 -4.43 -1.04 -20.72
CA ILE A 23 -3.54 -0.22 -19.88
C ILE A 23 -4.09 -0.12 -18.45
N LEU A 24 -5.40 0.15 -18.30
CA LEU A 24 -6.07 0.18 -17.00
C LEU A 24 -5.96 -1.16 -16.26
N ALA A 25 -6.16 -2.28 -16.95
CA ALA A 25 -6.03 -3.61 -16.37
C ALA A 25 -4.60 -3.88 -15.89
N VAL A 26 -3.58 -3.49 -16.67
CA VAL A 26 -2.17 -3.61 -16.28
C VAL A 26 -1.87 -2.75 -15.05
N LEU A 27 -2.35 -1.51 -15.01
CA LEU A 27 -2.16 -0.61 -13.86
C LEU A 27 -2.83 -1.16 -12.59
N ALA A 28 -4.06 -1.66 -12.71
CA ALA A 28 -4.77 -2.28 -11.59
C ALA A 28 -4.05 -3.54 -11.09
N GLY A 29 -3.57 -4.38 -12.00
CA GLY A 29 -2.77 -5.57 -11.66
C GLY A 29 -1.46 -5.21 -10.96
N ALA A 30 -0.76 -4.18 -11.44
CA ALA A 30 0.46 -3.69 -10.82
C ALA A 30 0.21 -3.12 -9.41
N LEU A 31 -0.83 -2.32 -9.23
CA LEU A 31 -1.19 -1.76 -7.91
C LEU A 31 -1.59 -2.86 -6.92
N TYR A 32 -2.30 -3.89 -7.39
CA TYR A 32 -2.65 -5.04 -6.55
C TYR A 32 -1.41 -5.82 -6.12
N ALA A 33 -0.50 -6.13 -7.07
CA ALA A 33 0.72 -6.88 -6.78
C ALA A 33 1.72 -6.10 -5.90
N LEU A 34 1.72 -4.77 -5.99
CA LEU A 34 2.60 -3.89 -5.21
C LEU A 34 1.92 -3.34 -3.95
N ASN A 35 0.69 -3.74 -3.64
CA ASN A 35 0.04 -3.36 -2.40
C ASN A 35 0.87 -3.89 -1.23
N PRO A 36 1.43 -3.00 -0.37
CA PRO A 36 2.38 -3.42 0.65
C PRO A 36 1.72 -4.37 1.64
N THR A 37 2.51 -5.32 2.12
CA THR A 37 2.14 -6.26 3.17
C THR A 37 2.50 -5.73 4.56
N LYS A 38 2.10 -6.47 5.60
CA LYS A 38 2.54 -6.18 6.98
C LYS A 38 4.06 -6.19 7.10
N ASP A 39 4.74 -7.13 6.45
CA ASP A 39 6.19 -7.28 6.55
C ASP A 39 6.93 -6.13 5.84
N ASP A 40 6.40 -5.65 4.70
CA ASP A 40 6.93 -4.44 4.04
C ASP A 40 6.84 -3.22 4.98
N PHE A 41 5.74 -3.09 5.73
CA PHE A 41 5.57 -2.00 6.70
C PHE A 41 6.50 -2.11 7.90
N VAL A 42 6.68 -3.33 8.44
CA VAL A 42 7.62 -3.59 9.54
C VAL A 42 9.03 -3.22 9.12
N THR A 43 9.45 -3.61 7.91
CA THR A 43 10.77 -3.28 7.35
C THR A 43 10.93 -1.78 7.15
N TYR A 44 9.91 -1.10 6.60
CA TYR A 44 9.92 0.35 6.46
C TYR A 44 10.08 1.06 7.82
N TYR A 45 9.31 0.62 8.82
CA TYR A 45 9.32 1.25 10.13
C TYR A 45 10.63 0.98 10.88
N GLN A 46 11.21 -0.22 10.73
CA GLN A 46 12.57 -0.56 11.18
C GLN A 46 13.59 0.44 10.65
N ASN A 47 13.68 0.55 9.31
CA ASN A 47 14.65 1.44 8.66
C ASN A 47 14.46 2.90 9.07
N LYS A 48 13.21 3.35 9.24
CA LYS A 48 12.89 4.71 9.69
C LYS A 48 13.38 4.96 11.12
N VAL A 49 13.17 4.02 12.03
CA VAL A 49 13.62 4.11 13.42
C VAL A 49 15.15 4.06 13.50
N GLU A 50 15.79 3.13 12.79
CA GLU A 50 17.25 3.01 12.76
C GLU A 50 17.89 4.29 12.25
N SER A 51 17.36 4.86 11.16
CA SER A 51 17.80 6.15 10.61
C SER A 51 17.60 7.31 11.59
N ALA A 52 16.51 7.31 12.37
CA ALA A 52 16.27 8.32 13.41
C ALA A 52 17.16 8.13 14.65
N SER A 53 17.57 6.88 14.93
CA SER A 53 18.36 6.49 16.10
C SER A 53 19.87 6.68 15.88
N ALA A 54 20.34 6.55 14.64
CA ALA A 54 21.74 6.80 14.26
C ALA A 54 22.24 8.22 14.62
N GLY A 55 21.33 9.15 14.94
CA GLY A 55 21.66 10.50 15.40
C GLY A 55 21.46 10.78 16.90
N LYS A 56 20.91 9.87 17.72
CA LYS A 56 20.58 10.15 19.14
C LYS A 56 20.84 8.95 20.06
N ALA A 57 21.74 9.15 21.03
CA ALA A 57 22.25 8.10 21.91
C ALA A 57 21.23 7.57 22.96
N SER A 58 21.22 6.23 23.07
CA SER A 58 21.23 5.40 24.28
C SER A 58 20.00 5.17 25.17
N GLY A 59 18.89 5.91 25.05
CA GLY A 59 17.72 5.68 25.94
C GLY A 59 16.46 5.23 25.20
N ALA A 60 15.92 6.12 24.38
CA ALA A 60 14.69 5.89 23.63
C ALA A 60 14.85 4.78 22.57
N VAL A 61 16.06 4.60 22.04
CA VAL A 61 16.36 3.61 21.01
C VAL A 61 16.04 2.19 21.48
N GLY A 62 16.33 1.83 22.74
CA GLY A 62 16.02 0.49 23.27
C GLY A 62 14.51 0.18 23.36
N ALA A 63 13.70 1.18 23.72
CA ALA A 63 12.25 1.04 23.77
C ALA A 63 11.63 0.94 22.37
N VAL A 64 12.16 1.69 21.39
CA VAL A 64 11.67 1.62 20.01
C VAL A 64 12.14 0.33 19.33
N VAL A 65 13.40 -0.07 19.50
CA VAL A 65 13.94 -1.34 18.98
C VAL A 65 13.20 -2.54 19.55
N SER A 66 12.85 -2.54 20.85
CA SER A 66 12.03 -3.62 21.43
C SER A 66 10.59 -3.63 20.92
N GLY A 67 9.98 -2.46 20.68
CA GLY A 67 8.68 -2.35 20.00
C GLY A 67 8.72 -2.91 18.58
N VAL A 68 9.80 -2.62 17.85
CA VAL A 68 10.02 -3.06 16.48
C VAL A 68 10.37 -4.54 16.36
N ALA A 69 11.16 -5.08 17.29
CA ALA A 69 11.41 -6.51 17.40
C ALA A 69 10.12 -7.28 17.68
N ARG A 70 9.20 -6.71 18.47
CA ARG A 70 7.85 -7.28 18.67
C ARG A 70 6.99 -7.22 17.42
N LEU A 71 7.11 -6.17 16.61
CA LEU A 71 6.45 -6.07 15.30
C LEU A 71 6.91 -7.20 14.36
N ALA A 72 8.22 -7.49 14.33
CA ALA A 72 8.81 -8.53 13.48
C ALA A 72 8.58 -9.96 14.02
N GLY A 73 8.51 -10.15 15.34
CA GLY A 73 8.36 -11.46 15.99
C GLY A 73 6.95 -12.05 15.97
N GLY A 74 6.02 -11.55 15.15
CA GLY A 74 4.66 -12.06 15.04
C GLY A 74 3.64 -11.51 16.05
N ALA A 75 4.06 -10.68 17.02
CA ALA A 75 3.17 -9.96 17.93
C ALA A 75 2.60 -8.66 17.31
N SER A 76 2.68 -8.52 15.99
CA SER A 76 2.28 -7.34 15.23
C SER A 76 0.82 -6.93 15.43
N ALA A 77 -0.08 -7.90 15.62
CA ALA A 77 -1.52 -7.65 15.70
C ALA A 77 -1.95 -6.76 16.89
N SER A 78 -1.16 -6.72 17.97
CA SER A 78 -1.45 -5.87 19.14
C SER A 78 -0.79 -4.49 19.07
N LEU A 79 0.18 -4.30 18.16
CA LEU A 79 0.97 -3.07 18.05
C LEU A 79 0.59 -2.22 16.85
N PHE A 80 0.09 -2.84 15.77
CA PHE A 80 -0.49 -2.13 14.65
C PHE A 80 -1.59 -2.93 13.96
N SER A 81 -2.53 -2.21 13.35
CA SER A 81 -3.56 -2.78 12.49
C SER A 81 -3.29 -2.42 11.03
N ARG A 82 -3.56 -3.37 10.13
CA ARG A 82 -3.55 -3.16 8.67
C ARG A 82 -4.97 -3.30 8.16
N ASP A 83 -5.47 -2.25 7.53
CA ASP A 83 -6.72 -2.25 6.76
C ASP A 83 -6.38 -2.31 5.27
N ASP A 84 -6.65 -3.44 4.63
CA ASP A 84 -6.33 -3.69 3.22
C ASP A 84 -7.50 -3.24 2.33
N ARG A 85 -7.22 -2.28 1.43
CA ARG A 85 -8.17 -1.68 0.49
C ARG A 85 -7.86 -2.07 -0.96
N LEU A 86 -7.29 -3.26 -1.16
CA LEU A 86 -6.99 -3.89 -2.46
C LEU A 86 -5.81 -3.27 -3.22
N PHE A 87 -5.84 -1.96 -3.44
CA PHE A 87 -4.80 -1.19 -4.16
C PHE A 87 -3.91 -0.36 -3.25
N PHE A 88 -4.33 -0.26 -1.99
CA PHE A 88 -3.63 0.45 -0.93
C PHE A 88 -3.95 -0.20 0.40
N SER A 89 -3.13 0.06 1.40
CA SER A 89 -3.34 -0.42 2.76
C SER A 89 -3.14 0.72 3.74
N VAL A 90 -3.97 0.81 4.77
CA VAL A 90 -3.79 1.77 5.85
C VAL A 90 -3.22 1.05 7.08
N TYR A 91 -2.17 1.61 7.65
CA TYR A 91 -1.45 1.07 8.78
C TYR A 91 -1.60 2.01 9.98
N ASN A 92 -2.16 1.50 11.06
CA ASN A 92 -2.41 2.26 12.28
C ASN A 92 -1.52 1.71 13.39
N LEU A 93 -0.60 2.51 13.94
CA LEU A 93 0.19 2.14 15.11
C LEU A 93 -0.57 2.48 16.39
N GLY A 94 -0.61 1.54 17.32
CA GLY A 94 -1.37 1.65 18.57
C GLY A 94 -2.76 1.01 18.51
N PRO A 95 -3.55 1.11 19.59
CA PRO A 95 -4.89 0.53 19.67
C PRO A 95 -5.79 1.09 18.56
N ALA A 96 -6.60 0.23 17.94
CA ALA A 96 -7.50 0.64 16.85
C ALA A 96 -8.49 1.77 17.25
N SER A 97 -8.78 1.92 18.55
CA SER A 97 -9.61 2.99 19.10
C SER A 97 -8.92 4.35 19.20
N ASN A 98 -7.59 4.40 19.23
CA ASN A 98 -6.83 5.65 19.29
C ASN A 98 -5.41 5.47 18.70
N PRO A 99 -5.30 5.45 17.37
CA PRO A 99 -4.01 5.24 16.72
C PRO A 99 -3.09 6.43 16.98
N SER A 100 -1.88 6.14 17.46
CA SER A 100 -0.84 7.13 17.75
C SER A 100 -0.21 7.68 16.47
N ASP A 101 -0.05 6.84 15.45
CA ASP A 101 0.38 7.23 14.10
C ASP A 101 -0.39 6.45 13.04
N GLN A 102 -0.64 7.06 11.88
CA GLN A 102 -1.29 6.44 10.73
C GLN A 102 -0.44 6.59 9.46
N TYR A 103 -0.31 5.50 8.71
CA TYR A 103 0.44 5.44 7.47
C TYR A 103 -0.42 4.89 6.33
N LEU A 104 -0.33 5.53 5.16
CA LEU A 104 -0.90 5.04 3.92
C LEU A 104 0.19 4.30 3.13
N GLY A 105 -0.06 3.03 2.85
CA GLY A 105 0.78 2.17 2.04
C GLY A 105 0.23 2.02 0.61
N VAL A 106 1.00 2.41 -0.40
CA VAL A 106 0.65 2.26 -1.82
C VAL A 106 1.90 1.89 -2.59
N ALA A 107 1.85 0.85 -3.42
CA ALA A 107 2.96 0.46 -4.29
C ALA A 107 4.32 0.33 -3.55
N LYS A 108 4.31 -0.26 -2.35
CA LYS A 108 5.44 -0.33 -1.40
C LYS A 108 5.97 0.99 -0.83
N PHE A 109 5.32 2.11 -1.10
CA PHE A 109 5.60 3.39 -0.46
C PHE A 109 4.70 3.59 0.76
N PHE A 110 5.25 4.21 1.81
CA PHE A 110 4.54 4.49 3.05
C PHE A 110 4.58 5.98 3.36
N ILE A 111 3.41 6.60 3.48
CA ILE A 111 3.22 8.03 3.72
C ILE A 111 2.56 8.20 5.08
N LYS A 112 3.15 8.98 5.98
CA LYS A 112 2.51 9.33 7.25
C LYS A 112 1.35 10.29 6.97
N THR A 113 0.17 9.96 7.47
CA THR A 113 -1.08 10.72 7.25
C THR A 113 -1.61 11.37 8.52
N LYS A 114 -1.28 10.81 9.68
CA LYS A 114 -1.58 11.33 11.02
C LYS A 114 -0.43 10.93 11.93
#